data_AF-A0A934UUI6-F1
#
_entry.id   AF-A0A934UUI6-F1
#
_cell.length_a   1.000
_cell.length_b   1.000
_cell.length_c   1.000
_cell.angle_alpha   90.00
_cell.angle_beta   90.00
_cell.angle_gamma   90.00
#
_symmetry.space_group_name_H-M   'P 1'
#
loop_
_entity.id
_entity.type
_entity.pdbx_description
1 polymer ?
#
loop_
_entity_poly.entity_id
_entity_poly.type
_entity_poly.pdbx_seq_one_letter_code
_entity_poly.pdbx_strand_id
1 'polypeptide(L)'
;MANQPALRTSSGNVWVIVGFLFAAASMIPLSALIFVSPGRSAPVAWATAVAVVVFFAALLLTRFLARPGAGRLRRLAVYFLTMAAVALIGILVSAFLEATP
;
A
#
# COMPACT_ATOMS: atom_id res chain seq x y z
N MET A 1 -6.75 0.52 -26.69
CA MET A 1 -5.98 1.56 -25.97
C MET A 1 -4.51 1.49 -26.40
N ALA A 2 -4.14 2.12 -27.52
CA ALA A 2 -2.84 1.88 -28.17
C ALA A 2 -1.85 3.06 -28.15
N ASN A 3 -2.24 4.28 -27.75
CA ASN A 3 -1.34 5.43 -27.78
C ASN A 3 -1.59 6.36 -26.60
N GLN A 4 -1.06 6.03 -25.42
CA GLN A 4 -0.94 6.99 -24.32
C GLN A 4 0.54 7.36 -24.16
N PRO A 5 1.00 8.49 -24.74
CA PRO A 5 2.41 8.92 -24.70
C PRO A 5 2.94 9.05 -23.27
N ALA A 6 2.07 9.43 -22.32
CA ALA A 6 2.37 9.52 -20.89
C ALA A 6 2.91 8.21 -20.29
N LEU A 7 2.54 7.04 -20.84
CA LEU A 7 3.06 5.73 -20.40
C LEU A 7 4.48 5.43 -20.92
N ARG A 8 4.98 6.19 -21.90
CA ARG A 8 6.34 6.03 -22.45
C ARG A 8 7.33 7.00 -21.83
N THR A 9 6.90 8.19 -21.42
CA THR A 9 7.77 9.26 -20.91
C THR A 9 7.80 9.38 -19.38
N SER A 10 6.81 8.81 -18.67
CA SER A 10 6.79 8.87 -17.21
C SER A 10 7.91 8.03 -16.59
N SER A 11 8.75 8.67 -15.77
CA SER A 11 9.84 8.03 -15.01
C SER A 11 9.34 6.98 -14.02
N GLY A 12 8.04 7.01 -13.68
CA GLY A 12 7.43 6.16 -12.66
C GLY A 12 7.74 6.62 -11.24
N ASN A 13 8.41 7.76 -11.03
CA ASN A 13 8.72 8.29 -9.69
C ASN A 13 7.45 8.67 -8.92
N VAL A 14 6.41 9.14 -9.62
CA VAL A 14 5.10 9.45 -9.02
C VAL A 14 4.53 8.26 -8.26
N TRP A 15 4.67 7.03 -8.79
CA TRP A 15 4.18 5.82 -8.11
C TRP A 15 4.92 5.55 -6.79
N VAL A 16 6.22 5.85 -6.73
CA VAL A 16 6.99 5.69 -5.50
C VAL A 16 6.59 6.75 -4.48
N ILE A 17 6.47 8.01 -4.90
CA ILE A 17 6.10 9.12 -4.01
C ILE A 17 4.70 8.88 -3.45
N VAL A 18 3.70 8.62 -4.30
CA VAL A 18 2.33 8.38 -3.87
C VAL A 18 2.22 7.10 -3.05
N GLY A 19 2.95 6.03 -3.42
CA GLY A 19 3.03 4.80 -2.63
C GLY A 19 3.61 5.03 -1.24
N PHE A 20 4.67 5.83 -1.13
CA PHE A 20 5.29 6.18 0.15
C PHE A 20 4.33 6.99 1.03
N LEU A 21 3.73 8.04 0.46
CA LEU A 21 2.76 8.88 1.18
C LEU A 21 1.56 8.06 1.67
N PHE A 22 1.05 7.16 0.83
CA PHE A 22 -0.04 6.27 1.24
C PHE A 22 0.38 5.33 2.37
N ALA A 23 1.53 4.66 2.22
CA ALA A 23 2.03 3.75 3.25
C ALA A 23 2.22 4.50 4.58
N ALA A 24 2.89 5.65 4.57
CA ALA A 24 3.09 6.49 5.74
C ALA A 24 1.77 6.94 6.37
N ALA A 25 0.81 7.41 5.57
CA ALA A 25 -0.49 7.83 6.07
C ALA A 25 -1.28 6.67 6.69
N SER A 26 -1.27 5.49 6.06
CA SER A 26 -1.95 4.30 6.59
C SER A 26 -1.33 3.76 7.88
N MET A 27 -0.04 4.01 8.11
CA MET A 27 0.64 3.62 9.36
C MET A 27 0.19 4.42 10.57
N ILE A 28 -0.40 5.61 10.39
CA ILE A 28 -0.89 6.43 11.49
C ILE A 28 -2.01 5.69 12.28
N PRO A 29 -3.16 5.32 11.67
CA PRO A 29 -4.18 4.58 12.40
C PRO A 29 -3.71 3.19 12.83
N LEU A 30 -2.90 2.49 12.02
CA LEU A 30 -2.37 1.17 12.38
C LEU A 30 -1.48 1.23 13.62
N SER A 31 -0.61 2.24 13.73
CA SER A 31 0.25 2.41 14.91
C SER A 31 -0.55 2.77 16.15
N ALA A 32 -1.63 3.55 16.03
CA ALA A 32 -2.55 3.80 17.13
C ALA A 32 -3.20 2.50 17.65
N LEU A 33 -3.71 1.65 16.73
CA LEU A 33 -4.31 0.36 17.07
C LEU A 33 -3.31 -0.64 17.68
N ILE A 34 -2.03 -0.54 17.30
CA ILE A 34 -0.99 -1.45 17.78
C ILE A 34 -0.41 -1.01 19.14
N PHE A 35 -0.11 0.28 19.31
CA PHE A 35 0.72 0.75 20.42
C PHE A 35 -0.02 1.62 21.45
N VAL A 36 -1.10 2.32 21.04
CA VAL A 36 -1.80 3.29 21.92
C VAL A 36 -2.98 2.64 22.63
N SER A 37 -3.75 1.82 21.92
CA SER A 37 -4.89 1.10 22.49
C SER A 37 -4.96 -0.30 21.90
N PRO A 38 -4.01 -1.19 22.28
CA PRO A 38 -4.00 -2.56 21.80
C PRO A 38 -5.24 -3.30 22.31
N GLY A 39 -6.25 -3.39 21.44
CA GLY A 39 -7.51 -4.09 21.68
C GLY A 39 -7.57 -5.43 20.94
N ARG A 40 -8.80 -5.93 20.71
CA ARG A 40 -9.05 -7.19 19.98
C ARG A 40 -8.53 -7.15 18.55
N SER A 41 -8.39 -5.95 17.97
CA SER A 41 -7.91 -5.75 16.61
C SER A 41 -6.39 -5.80 16.44
N ALA A 42 -5.60 -5.84 17.52
CA ALA A 42 -4.13 -5.72 17.45
C ALA A 42 -3.46 -6.74 16.50
N PRO A 43 -3.83 -8.04 16.46
CA PRO A 43 -3.25 -8.98 15.50
C PRO A 43 -3.53 -8.63 14.04
N VAL A 44 -4.75 -8.13 13.75
CA VAL A 44 -5.15 -7.70 12.40
C VAL A 44 -4.39 -6.44 12.01
N ALA A 45 -4.23 -5.48 12.92
CA ALA A 45 -3.47 -4.27 12.68
C ALA A 45 -2.00 -4.58 12.37
N TRP A 46 -1.37 -5.51 13.11
CA TRP A 46 -0.01 -6.00 12.82
C TRP A 46 0.10 -6.64 11.45
N ALA A 47 -0.79 -7.58 11.13
CA ALA A 47 -0.78 -8.26 9.83
C ALA A 47 -0.95 -7.26 8.67
N THR A 48 -1.84 -6.27 8.84
CA THR A 48 -2.08 -5.21 7.86
C THR A 48 -0.86 -4.32 7.69
N ALA A 49 -0.22 -3.89 8.78
CA ALA A 49 0.99 -3.08 8.74
C ALA A 49 2.13 -3.81 8.00
N VAL A 50 2.37 -5.08 8.33
CA VAL A 50 3.38 -5.90 7.65
C VAL A 50 3.07 -6.02 6.16
N ALA A 51 1.81 -6.27 5.80
CA ALA A 51 1.41 -6.38 4.39
C ALA A 51 1.65 -5.07 3.62
N VAL A 52 1.32 -3.91 4.20
CA VAL A 52 1.60 -2.59 3.60
C VAL A 52 3.09 -2.41 3.33
N VAL A 53 3.94 -2.75 4.30
CA VAL A 53 5.41 -2.66 4.15
C VAL A 53 5.89 -3.58 3.03
N VAL A 54 5.39 -4.82 2.98
CA VAL A 54 5.76 -5.81 1.94
C VAL A 54 5.35 -5.34 0.55
N PHE A 55 4.12 -4.82 0.38
CA PHE A 55 3.68 -4.31 -0.92
C PHE A 55 4.44 -3.05 -1.35
N PHE A 56 4.75 -2.15 -0.42
CA PHE A 56 5.58 -0.99 -0.73
C PHE A 56 7.01 -1.41 -1.13
N ALA A 57 7.59 -2.39 -0.44
CA ALA A 57 8.88 -2.97 -0.82
C ALA A 57 8.82 -3.62 -2.21
N ALA A 58 7.77 -4.37 -2.53
CA ALA A 58 7.58 -4.95 -3.86
C ALA A 58 7.45 -3.88 -4.96
N LEU A 59 6.79 -2.76 -4.66
CA LEU A 59 6.71 -1.59 -5.55
C LEU A 59 8.10 -1.01 -5.80
N LEU A 60 8.92 -0.81 -4.75
CA LEU A 60 10.30 -0.33 -4.87
C LEU A 60 11.17 -1.31 -5.68
N LEU A 61 11.15 -2.59 -5.35
CA LEU A 61 11.89 -3.62 -6.07
C LEU A 61 11.51 -3.63 -7.55
N THR A 62 10.21 -3.56 -7.86
CA THR A 62 9.75 -3.51 -9.26
C THR A 62 10.22 -2.24 -9.96
N ARG A 63 10.29 -1.10 -9.25
CA ARG A 63 10.79 0.16 -9.82
C ARG A 63 12.27 0.09 -10.19
N PHE A 64 13.09 -0.57 -9.37
CA PHE A 64 14.54 -0.61 -9.55
C PHE A 64 15.01 -1.79 -10.41
N LEU A 65 14.35 -2.95 -10.33
CA LEU A 65 14.77 -4.16 -11.04
C LEU A 65 14.08 -4.34 -12.41
N ALA A 66 12.89 -3.78 -12.63
CA ALA A 66 12.18 -3.98 -13.90
C ALA A 66 12.61 -3.00 -14.98
N ARG A 67 12.78 -3.52 -16.21
CA ARG A 67 13.09 -2.73 -17.41
C ARG A 67 12.05 -1.62 -17.63
N PRO A 68 12.47 -0.41 -18.05
CA PRO A 68 11.55 0.68 -18.39
C PRO A 68 10.52 0.27 -19.45
N GLY A 69 9.25 0.61 -19.24
CA GLY A 69 8.16 0.34 -20.19
C GLY A 69 6.79 0.28 -19.54
N ALA A 70 5.74 0.18 -20.37
CA ALA A 70 4.35 0.18 -19.92
C ALA A 70 4.02 -0.98 -18.94
N GLY A 71 4.69 -2.14 -19.11
CA GLY A 71 4.53 -3.27 -18.19
C GLY A 71 5.01 -2.97 -16.76
N ARG A 72 6.08 -2.17 -16.61
CA ARG A 72 6.53 -1.71 -15.28
C ARG A 72 5.49 -0.83 -14.62
N LEU A 73 4.95 0.15 -15.35
CA LEU A 73 3.93 1.07 -14.82
C LEU A 73 2.65 0.34 -14.39
N ARG A 74 2.19 -0.65 -15.17
CA ARG A 74 1.04 -1.49 -14.80
C ARG A 74 1.30 -2.27 -13.51
N ARG A 75 2.49 -2.88 -13.35
CA ARG A 75 2.85 -3.59 -12.11
C ARG A 75 2.90 -2.65 -10.90
N LEU A 76 3.50 -1.47 -11.06
CA LEU A 76 3.52 -0.46 -9.99
C LEU A 76 2.10 -0.04 -9.57
N ALA A 77 1.21 0.16 -10.54
CA ALA A 77 -0.20 0.47 -10.28
C ALA A 77 -0.90 -0.68 -9.54
N VAL A 78 -0.68 -1.93 -9.95
CA VAL A 78 -1.26 -3.11 -9.29
C VAL A 78 -0.77 -3.19 -7.84
N TYR A 79 0.53 -3.08 -7.57
CA TYR A 79 1.04 -3.12 -6.19
C TYR A 79 0.47 -2.00 -5.33
N PHE A 80 0.36 -0.78 -5.88
CA PHE A 80 -0.24 0.33 -5.16
C PHE A 80 -1.71 0.09 -4.83
N LEU A 81 -2.51 -0.38 -5.81
CA LEU A 81 -3.93 -0.64 -5.60
C LEU A 81 -4.17 -1.82 -4.64
N THR A 82 -3.38 -2.88 -4.73
CA THR A 82 -3.46 -4.01 -3.80
C THR A 82 -3.08 -3.58 -2.38
N MET A 83 -2.01 -2.79 -2.22
CA MET A 83 -1.64 -2.20 -0.94
C MET A 83 -2.78 -1.37 -0.36
N ALA A 84 -3.42 -0.54 -1.19
CA ALA A 84 -4.53 0.31 -0.77
C ALA A 84 -5.75 -0.50 -0.33
N ALA A 85 -6.11 -1.54 -1.09
CA ALA A 85 -7.21 -2.44 -0.74
C ALA A 85 -6.94 -3.17 0.59
N VAL A 86 -5.72 -3.70 0.78
CA VAL A 86 -5.34 -4.40 2.02
C VAL A 86 -5.36 -3.46 3.22
N ALA A 87 -4.79 -2.26 3.09
CA ALA A 87 -4.82 -1.26 4.16
C ALA A 87 -6.25 -0.88 4.54
N LEU A 88 -7.11 -0.61 3.55
CA LEU A 88 -8.51 -0.26 3.78
C LEU A 88 -9.26 -1.39 4.47
N ILE A 89 -9.17 -2.62 3.95
CA ILE A 89 -9.86 -3.79 4.52
C ILE A 89 -9.35 -4.04 5.94
N GLY A 90 -8.04 -4.02 6.17
CA GLY A 90 -7.45 -4.26 7.49
C GLY A 90 -7.90 -3.24 8.53
N ILE A 91 -7.95 -1.95 8.16
CA ILE A 91 -8.47 -0.88 9.04
C ILE A 91 -9.97 -1.07 9.31
N LEU A 92 -10.78 -1.38 8.30
CA LEU A 92 -12.22 -1.61 8.47
C LEU A 92 -12.51 -2.82 9.37
N VAL A 93 -11.80 -3.93 9.17
CA VAL A 93 -11.91 -5.11 10.03
C VAL A 93 -11.50 -4.77 11.46
N SER A 94 -10.41 -4.02 11.63
CA SER A 94 -9.95 -3.58 12.96
C SER A 94 -11.01 -2.73 13.66
N ALA A 95 -11.58 -1.75 12.95
CA ALA A 95 -12.65 -0.91 13.48
C ALA A 95 -13.91 -1.72 13.86
N PHE A 96 -14.28 -2.71 13.04
CA PHE A 96 -15.41 -3.58 13.33
C PHE A 96 -15.20 -4.44 14.58
N LEU A 97 -13.99 -4.99 14.76
CA LEU A 97 -13.63 -5.80 15.93
C LEU A 97 -13.66 -5.00 17.25
N GLU A 98 -13.27 -3.73 17.21
CA GLU A 98 -13.36 -2.85 18.39
C GLU A 98 -14.80 -2.37 18.66
N ALA A 99 -15.64 -2.31 17.63
CA ALA A 99 -17.05 -1.91 17.77
C ALA A 99 -17.93 -3.03 18.36
N THR A 100 -17.51 -4.29 18.25
CA THR A 100 -18.23 -5.43 18.84
C THR A 100 -17.93 -5.57 20.35
N PRO A 101 -18.96 -5.59 21.23
CA PRO A 101 -18.80 -5.69 22.68
C PRO A 101 -18.14 -7.01 23.14
#